data_AF-A0A6P6RXV7-F1
#
_entry.id   AF-A0A6P6RXV7-F1
#
_cell.length_a   1.000
_cell.length_b   1.000
_cell.length_c   1.000
_cell.angle_alpha   90.00
_cell.angle_beta   90.00
_cell.angle_gamma   90.00
#
_symmetry.space_group_name_H-M   'P 1'
#
loop_
_entity.id
_entity.type
_entity.pdbx_description
1 polymer ?
#
loop_
_entity_poly.entity_id
_entity_poly.type
_entity_poly.pdbx_seq_one_letter_code
_entity_poly.pdbx_strand_id
1 'polypeptide(L)'
;MRGAFGHYLPPAGLESLHKYAYVSGHRTPFDIILNPWWEAVEKIIPWRVHPNVLTVSSCISAILGSCLVLAFCPYLSEAPPRWVLIGGALFLFLFQTLDAIDGKHARRLGLSSPLGQLMDHGCDILSTTPLTFLSTTVIGAGVGLMPYAVAVVSTQMLQFLYTWWELHFHVFYTATGIVGVTEAQLAVILLSIMGGIFGPEIFHVDLLAHLPSALGVPLAQLEKAGGVSVTASVLLQWLLLICNTGLCMCNIIMGIRRAPRPLLALMQVVMFLVYVFVQGVVYMHCLVWRPVLNPYLVYMVLCLTYTILMLRLCLSATCRFSYKTIQWPMLPLAAAAAALRLCNLTVDQEFCAMMAVCLFNFIYLADFVYTVVSDICDSLGIPCFTVPSPDTSKFSPKGAKHGKKAE
;
A
#
# COMPACT_ATOMS: atom_id res chain seq x y z
N MET A 1 25.85 5.28 -12.12
CA MET A 1 25.70 4.74 -13.50
C MET A 1 24.40 5.29 -14.06
N ARG A 2 24.31 5.64 -15.35
CA ARG A 2 23.03 6.10 -15.93
C ARG A 2 22.10 4.90 -16.08
N GLY A 3 20.96 4.92 -15.38
CA GLY A 3 19.93 3.89 -15.52
C GLY A 3 19.34 3.83 -16.94
N ALA A 4 18.71 2.71 -17.28
CA ALA A 4 18.11 2.46 -18.58
C ALA A 4 17.04 3.50 -18.95
N PHE A 5 16.34 4.06 -17.97
CA PHE A 5 15.31 5.09 -18.16
C PHE A 5 15.74 6.50 -17.73
N GLY A 6 17.03 6.68 -17.42
CA GLY A 6 17.61 7.94 -16.97
C GLY A 6 17.30 8.28 -15.51
N HIS A 7 17.75 9.45 -15.07
CA HIS A 7 17.56 9.92 -13.70
C HIS A 7 16.18 10.57 -13.53
N TYR A 8 15.41 10.09 -12.56
CA TYR A 8 14.11 10.67 -12.26
C TYR A 8 14.22 11.92 -11.37
N LEU A 9 15.18 11.94 -10.43
CA LEU A 9 15.36 13.03 -9.50
C LEU A 9 16.07 14.22 -10.17
N PRO A 10 15.45 15.42 -10.20
CA PRO A 10 16.13 16.62 -10.64
C PRO A 10 17.17 17.08 -9.58
N PRO A 11 18.23 17.81 -9.97
CA PRO A 11 19.22 18.34 -9.02
C PRO A 11 18.61 19.14 -7.86
N ALA A 12 17.60 19.96 -8.16
CA ALA A 12 16.88 20.74 -7.14
C ALA A 12 16.11 19.86 -6.12
N GLY A 13 15.68 18.66 -6.53
CA GLY A 13 15.07 17.69 -5.64
C GLY A 13 16.09 17.10 -4.66
N LEU A 14 17.30 16.79 -5.15
CA LEU A 14 18.41 16.33 -4.31
C LEU A 14 18.84 17.39 -3.31
N GLU A 15 18.91 18.66 -3.71
CA GLU A 15 19.20 19.77 -2.78
C GLU A 15 18.13 19.94 -1.70
N SER A 16 16.87 19.67 -2.02
CA SER A 16 15.76 19.77 -1.06
C SER A 16 15.85 18.73 0.04
N LEU A 17 16.45 17.56 -0.23
CA LEU A 17 16.67 16.51 0.78
C LEU A 17 17.61 16.96 1.89
N HIS A 18 18.62 17.77 1.60
CA HIS A 18 19.53 18.33 2.61
C HIS A 18 18.82 19.27 3.60
N LYS A 19 17.67 19.83 3.20
CA LYS A 19 16.84 20.72 4.01
C LYS A 19 15.64 20.00 4.64
N TYR A 20 15.46 18.71 4.34
CA TYR A 20 14.33 17.94 4.80
C TYR A 20 14.44 17.68 6.31
N ALA A 21 13.37 17.98 7.03
CA ALA A 21 13.23 17.66 8.44
C ALA A 21 11.91 16.91 8.63
N TYR A 22 11.99 15.70 9.15
CA TYR A 22 10.83 14.89 9.48
C TYR A 22 10.06 15.53 10.64
N VAL A 23 8.73 15.61 10.49
CA VAL A 23 7.81 15.99 11.56
C VAL A 23 6.81 14.85 11.71
N SER A 24 6.79 14.22 12.88
CA SER A 24 5.83 13.13 13.15
C SER A 24 4.41 13.67 13.18
N GLY A 25 3.49 12.94 12.55
CA GLY A 25 2.05 13.20 12.66
C GLY A 25 1.50 12.88 14.06
N HIS A 26 0.18 13.02 14.20
CA HIS A 26 -0.53 12.66 15.42
C HIS A 26 -0.54 11.14 15.59
N ARG A 27 -0.25 10.65 16.80
CA ARG A 27 -0.36 9.24 17.16
C ARG A 27 -1.82 8.87 17.42
N THR A 28 -2.26 7.72 16.93
CA THR A 28 -3.60 7.20 17.22
C THR A 28 -3.64 6.52 18.59
N PRO A 29 -4.83 6.20 19.14
CA PRO A 29 -4.92 5.47 20.40
C PRO A 29 -4.20 4.12 20.38
N PHE A 30 -4.26 3.36 19.28
CA PHE A 30 -3.56 2.07 19.20
C PHE A 30 -2.05 2.23 19.05
N ASP A 31 -1.57 3.31 18.43
CA ASP A 31 -0.14 3.62 18.43
C ASP A 31 0.40 3.79 19.85
N ILE A 32 -0.37 4.46 20.72
CA ILE A 32 0.00 4.66 22.13
C ILE A 32 0.02 3.33 22.88
N ILE A 33 -0.97 2.46 22.65
CA ILE A 33 -1.08 1.15 23.29
C ILE A 33 0.05 0.22 22.87
N LEU A 34 0.44 0.22 21.59
CA LEU A 34 1.50 -0.64 21.06
C LEU A 34 2.90 -0.07 21.24
N ASN A 35 3.05 1.22 21.53
CA ASN A 35 4.36 1.84 21.70
C ASN A 35 5.29 1.11 22.70
N PRO A 36 4.83 0.67 23.89
CA PRO A 36 5.66 -0.10 24.81
C PRO A 36 6.14 -1.44 24.21
N TRP A 37 5.31 -2.10 23.41
CA TRP A 37 5.69 -3.32 22.69
C TRP A 37 6.80 -3.01 21.67
N TRP A 38 6.62 -1.99 20.83
CA TRP A 38 7.63 -1.62 19.84
C TRP A 38 8.95 -1.20 20.48
N GLU A 39 8.92 -0.46 21.59
CA GLU A 39 10.13 -0.11 22.34
C GLU A 39 10.83 -1.33 22.94
N ALA A 40 10.08 -2.34 23.39
CA ALA A 40 10.66 -3.58 23.87
C ALA A 40 11.33 -4.36 22.73
N VAL A 41 10.68 -4.49 21.57
CA VAL A 41 11.23 -5.19 20.40
C VAL A 41 12.45 -4.47 19.84
N GLU A 42 12.41 -3.14 19.74
CA GLU A 42 13.53 -2.32 19.26
C GLU A 42 14.80 -2.56 20.10
N LYS A 43 14.67 -2.70 21.42
CA LYS A 43 15.79 -3.00 22.34
C LYS A 43 16.46 -4.35 22.09
N ILE A 44 15.74 -5.30 21.49
CA ILE A 44 16.27 -6.62 21.14
C ILE A 44 17.13 -6.56 19.87
N ILE A 45 16.84 -5.62 18.95
CA ILE A 45 17.56 -5.51 17.68
C ILE A 45 19.03 -5.11 17.94
N PRO A 46 20.03 -5.88 17.46
CA PRO A 46 21.44 -5.55 17.65
C PRO A 46 21.84 -4.23 16.96
N TRP A 47 22.80 -3.50 17.53
CA TRP A 47 23.31 -2.24 16.97
C TRP A 47 23.97 -2.37 15.59
N ARG A 48 24.30 -3.58 15.16
CA ARG A 48 24.90 -3.87 13.84
C ARG A 48 23.87 -3.92 12.71
N VAL A 49 22.58 -3.96 13.03
CA VAL A 49 21.50 -3.99 12.04
C VAL A 49 21.22 -2.56 11.60
N HIS A 50 21.29 -2.28 10.31
CA HIS A 50 20.93 -0.97 9.79
C HIS A 50 19.39 -0.82 9.77
N PRO A 51 18.81 0.34 10.12
CA PRO A 51 17.36 0.56 10.13
C PRO A 51 16.66 0.17 8.81
N ASN A 52 17.23 0.54 7.66
CA ASN A 52 16.69 0.16 6.34
C ASN A 52 16.56 -1.36 6.13
N VAL A 53 17.32 -2.19 6.86
CA VAL A 53 17.15 -3.65 6.82
C VAL A 53 15.84 -4.05 7.49
N LEU A 54 15.45 -3.38 8.58
CA LEU A 54 14.17 -3.61 9.24
C LEU A 54 13.01 -3.20 8.31
N THR A 55 13.12 -2.05 7.66
CA THR A 55 12.17 -1.58 6.64
C THR A 55 11.98 -2.59 5.50
N VAL A 56 13.07 -3.07 4.90
CA VAL A 56 12.99 -4.07 3.81
C VAL A 56 12.46 -5.41 4.34
N SER A 57 12.85 -5.81 5.56
CA SER A 57 12.35 -7.04 6.18
C SER A 57 10.85 -6.97 6.46
N SER A 58 10.35 -5.80 6.86
CA SER A 58 8.92 -5.50 6.99
C SER A 58 8.21 -5.78 5.66
N CYS A 59 8.66 -5.14 4.58
CA CYS A 59 8.10 -5.33 3.24
C CYS A 59 8.12 -6.80 2.79
N ILE A 60 9.23 -7.51 2.99
CA ILE A 60 9.34 -8.94 2.67
C ILE A 60 8.31 -9.74 3.47
N SER A 61 8.11 -9.45 4.76
CA SER A 61 7.10 -10.10 5.58
C SER A 61 5.69 -9.94 5.01
N ALA A 62 5.31 -8.72 4.59
CA ALA A 62 4.02 -8.46 3.96
C ALA A 62 3.85 -9.25 2.65
N ILE A 63 4.87 -9.30 1.81
CA ILE A 63 4.86 -10.05 0.55
C ILE A 63 4.73 -11.56 0.83
N LEU A 64 5.50 -12.10 1.77
CA LEU A 64 5.45 -13.51 2.14
C LEU A 64 4.08 -13.91 2.70
N GLY A 65 3.49 -13.10 3.59
CA GLY A 65 2.14 -13.34 4.10
C GLY A 65 1.10 -13.36 2.99
N SER A 66 1.21 -12.45 2.03
CA SER A 66 0.30 -12.37 0.89
C SER A 66 0.48 -13.56 -0.05
N CYS A 67 1.73 -13.94 -0.36
CA CYS A 67 2.05 -15.13 -1.16
C CYS A 67 1.57 -16.42 -0.49
N LEU A 68 1.71 -16.54 0.83
CA LEU A 68 1.22 -17.68 1.59
C LEU A 68 -0.29 -17.84 1.39
N VAL A 69 -1.06 -16.77 1.57
CA VAL A 69 -2.52 -16.83 1.42
C VAL A 69 -2.94 -17.07 -0.04
N LEU A 70 -2.31 -16.38 -1.00
CA LEU A 70 -2.57 -16.53 -2.44
C LEU A 70 -2.21 -17.92 -2.99
N ALA A 71 -1.29 -18.64 -2.36
CA ALA A 71 -0.96 -20.01 -2.74
C ALA A 71 -2.14 -20.99 -2.51
N PHE A 72 -3.03 -20.67 -1.56
CA PHE A 72 -4.22 -21.46 -1.27
C PHE A 72 -5.50 -20.84 -1.85
N CYS A 73 -5.53 -19.52 -2.03
CA CYS A 73 -6.69 -18.80 -2.52
C CYS A 73 -6.36 -17.91 -3.74
N PRO A 74 -6.12 -18.49 -4.93
CA PRO A 74 -5.81 -17.74 -6.14
C PRO A 74 -6.90 -16.74 -6.56
N TYR A 75 -8.17 -16.97 -6.20
CA TYR A 75 -9.30 -16.09 -6.52
C TYR A 75 -9.88 -15.38 -5.29
N LEU A 76 -9.18 -15.40 -4.15
CA LEU A 76 -9.51 -14.67 -2.92
C LEU A 76 -10.86 -15.06 -2.29
N SER A 77 -11.49 -16.13 -2.75
CA SER A 77 -12.81 -16.63 -2.28
C SER A 77 -12.74 -18.03 -1.70
N GLU A 78 -11.65 -18.75 -1.96
CA GLU A 78 -11.44 -20.09 -1.46
C GLU A 78 -11.28 -20.08 0.06
N ALA A 79 -11.66 -21.17 0.72
CA ALA A 79 -11.49 -21.35 2.16
C ALA A 79 -10.09 -21.95 2.44
N PRO A 80 -9.10 -21.15 2.88
CA PRO A 80 -7.77 -21.68 3.13
C PRO A 80 -7.76 -22.54 4.41
N PRO A 81 -6.81 -23.48 4.54
CA PRO A 81 -6.57 -24.15 5.81
C PRO A 81 -6.34 -23.14 6.93
N ARG A 82 -6.88 -23.40 8.11
CA ARG A 82 -6.87 -22.48 9.26
C ARG A 82 -5.49 -21.94 9.62
N TRP A 83 -4.45 -22.77 9.51
CA TRP A 83 -3.08 -22.38 9.80
C TRP A 83 -2.53 -21.33 8.81
N VAL A 84 -3.04 -21.29 7.58
CA VAL A 84 -2.68 -20.29 6.56
C VAL A 84 -3.15 -18.91 7.00
N LEU A 85 -4.34 -18.81 7.59
CA LEU A 85 -4.85 -17.54 8.15
C LEU A 85 -4.04 -17.09 9.37
N ILE A 86 -3.67 -18.02 10.26
CA ILE A 86 -2.78 -17.73 11.39
C ILE A 86 -1.39 -17.29 10.90
N GLY A 87 -0.86 -17.96 9.87
CA GLY A 87 0.40 -17.58 9.23
C GLY A 87 0.34 -16.20 8.60
N GLY A 88 -0.74 -15.89 7.88
CA GLY A 88 -1.01 -14.55 7.33
C GLY A 88 -1.06 -13.48 8.41
N ALA A 89 -1.75 -13.76 9.53
CA ALA A 89 -1.79 -12.87 10.69
C ALA A 89 -0.40 -12.62 11.29
N LEU A 90 0.42 -13.68 11.40
CA LEU A 90 1.80 -13.58 11.90
C LEU A 90 2.66 -12.72 10.99
N PHE A 91 2.62 -12.94 9.67
CA PHE A 91 3.39 -12.15 8.71
C PHE A 91 2.96 -10.69 8.68
N LEU A 92 1.65 -10.41 8.80
CA LEU A 92 1.13 -9.04 8.89
C LEU A 92 1.53 -8.37 10.21
N PHE A 93 1.52 -9.10 11.32
CA PHE A 93 2.01 -8.61 12.61
C PHE A 93 3.51 -8.31 12.60
N LEU A 94 4.30 -9.16 11.94
CA LEU A 94 5.73 -8.94 11.74
C LEU A 94 5.99 -7.72 10.84
N PHE A 95 5.25 -7.56 9.75
CA PHE A 95 5.28 -6.34 8.92
C PHE A 95 5.03 -5.10 9.79
N GLN A 96 3.88 -5.04 10.48
CA GLN A 96 3.51 -3.93 11.36
C GLN A 96 4.61 -3.63 12.40
N THR A 97 5.11 -4.66 13.07
CA THR A 97 6.11 -4.49 14.13
C THR A 97 7.45 -4.00 13.59
N LEU A 98 7.95 -4.57 12.49
CA LEU A 98 9.23 -4.20 11.89
C LEU A 98 9.21 -2.79 11.33
N ASP A 99 8.10 -2.40 10.72
CA ASP A 99 7.82 -1.05 10.25
C ASP A 99 7.89 -0.04 11.41
N ALA A 100 7.10 -0.26 12.48
CA ALA A 100 7.02 0.68 13.59
C ALA A 100 8.35 0.86 14.37
N ILE A 101 9.25 -0.13 14.34
CA ILE A 101 10.54 -0.06 15.05
C ILE A 101 11.67 0.52 14.22
N ASP A 102 11.57 0.61 12.89
CA ASP A 102 12.69 1.01 12.04
C ASP A 102 13.17 2.45 12.35
N GLY A 103 12.24 3.39 12.49
CA GLY A 103 12.52 4.78 12.80
C GLY A 103 12.94 4.95 14.26
N LYS A 104 12.43 4.10 15.16
CA LYS A 104 12.87 4.07 16.57
C LYS A 104 14.33 3.63 16.65
N HIS A 105 14.67 2.58 15.90
CA HIS A 105 16.03 2.07 15.78
C HIS A 105 16.97 3.07 15.12
N ALA A 106 16.50 3.75 14.06
CA ALA A 106 17.25 4.83 13.42
C ALA A 106 17.57 5.96 14.39
N ARG A 107 16.61 6.39 15.21
CA ARG A 107 16.83 7.41 16.24
C ARG A 107 17.81 6.94 17.32
N ARG A 108 17.70 5.68 17.76
CA ARG A 108 18.62 5.09 18.75
C ARG A 108 20.06 5.06 18.26
N LEU A 109 20.29 4.74 16.98
CA LEU A 109 21.62 4.68 16.38
C LEU A 109 22.11 6.03 15.82
N GLY A 110 21.29 7.08 15.84
CA GLY A 110 21.63 8.36 15.20
C GLY A 110 21.72 8.28 13.67
N LEU A 111 21.00 7.33 13.05
CA LEU A 111 20.99 7.04 11.62
C LEU A 111 19.71 7.52 10.90
N SER A 112 18.93 8.39 11.54
CA SER A 112 17.76 9.01 10.89
C SER A 112 18.18 9.82 9.67
N SER A 113 17.59 9.53 8.51
CA SER A 113 17.92 10.20 7.24
C SER A 113 16.68 10.31 6.33
N PRO A 114 16.66 11.28 5.38
CA PRO A 114 15.60 11.35 4.37
C PRO A 114 15.51 10.09 3.50
N LEU A 115 16.64 9.41 3.26
CA LEU A 115 16.68 8.14 2.55
C LEU A 115 15.89 7.06 3.30
N GLY A 116 16.12 6.93 4.61
CA GLY A 116 15.43 5.92 5.43
C GLY A 116 13.91 6.09 5.38
N GLN A 117 13.43 7.34 5.47
CA GLN A 117 11.99 7.61 5.36
C GLN A 117 11.44 7.36 3.94
N LEU A 118 12.18 7.72 2.89
CA LEU A 118 11.78 7.40 1.51
C LEU A 118 11.75 5.88 1.26
N MET A 119 12.66 5.14 1.88
CA MET A 119 12.67 3.68 1.83
C MET A 119 11.44 3.09 2.53
N ASP A 120 11.11 3.61 3.71
CA ASP A 120 9.93 3.26 4.52
C ASP A 120 8.62 3.45 3.74
N HIS A 121 8.35 4.68 3.31
CA HIS A 121 7.20 4.99 2.48
C HIS A 121 7.17 4.17 1.17
N GLY A 122 8.34 3.91 0.57
CA GLY A 122 8.45 3.11 -0.64
C GLY A 122 8.11 1.63 -0.42
N CYS A 123 8.53 1.07 0.70
CA CYS A 123 8.19 -0.29 1.14
C CYS A 123 6.71 -0.43 1.47
N ASP A 124 6.11 0.58 2.11
CA ASP A 124 4.66 0.66 2.34
C ASP A 124 3.87 0.62 1.03
N ILE A 125 4.28 1.45 0.06
CA ILE A 125 3.67 1.51 -1.27
C ILE A 125 3.75 0.16 -1.99
N LEU A 126 4.91 -0.51 -1.92
CA LEU A 126 5.10 -1.83 -2.52
C LEU A 126 4.24 -2.90 -1.82
N SER A 127 4.09 -2.81 -0.50
CA SER A 127 3.33 -3.76 0.32
C SER A 127 1.82 -3.56 0.26
N THR A 128 1.35 -2.37 -0.15
CA THR A 128 -0.07 -2.00 -0.14
C THR A 128 -0.94 -3.02 -0.88
N THR A 129 -0.65 -3.29 -2.16
CA THR A 129 -1.49 -4.18 -2.97
C THR A 129 -1.45 -5.64 -2.49
N PRO A 130 -0.28 -6.24 -2.16
CA PRO A 130 -0.21 -7.56 -1.52
C PRO A 130 -1.08 -7.66 -0.26
N LEU A 131 -0.95 -6.70 0.66
CA LEU A 131 -1.73 -6.69 1.91
C LEU A 131 -3.23 -6.52 1.67
N THR A 132 -3.62 -5.79 0.63
CA THR A 132 -5.02 -5.73 0.19
C THR A 132 -5.54 -7.10 -0.24
N PHE A 133 -4.77 -7.88 -1.01
CA PHE A 133 -5.17 -9.23 -1.40
C PHE A 133 -5.24 -10.20 -0.21
N LEU A 134 -4.29 -10.10 0.72
CA LEU A 134 -4.35 -10.83 1.99
C LEU A 134 -5.66 -10.51 2.73
N SER A 135 -5.95 -9.22 2.90
CA SER A 135 -7.15 -8.76 3.61
C SER A 135 -8.45 -9.22 2.94
N THR A 136 -8.52 -9.15 1.61
CA THR A 136 -9.68 -9.63 0.81
C THR A 136 -9.88 -11.13 0.98
N THR A 137 -8.80 -11.91 1.01
CA THR A 137 -8.87 -13.36 1.19
C THR A 137 -9.32 -13.76 2.60
N VAL A 138 -8.85 -13.04 3.63
CA VAL A 138 -9.21 -13.32 5.03
C VAL A 138 -10.73 -13.32 5.23
N ILE A 139 -11.44 -12.43 4.54
CA ILE A 139 -12.91 -12.34 4.59
C ILE A 139 -13.61 -13.11 3.45
N GLY A 140 -12.85 -13.87 2.65
CA GLY A 140 -13.36 -14.65 1.51
C GLY A 140 -14.12 -13.83 0.48
N ALA A 141 -13.75 -12.56 0.28
CA ALA A 141 -14.52 -11.63 -0.54
C ALA A 141 -14.51 -11.99 -2.03
N GLY A 142 -13.51 -12.73 -2.49
CA GLY A 142 -13.38 -13.16 -3.87
C GLY A 142 -12.95 -12.08 -4.85
N VAL A 143 -13.06 -12.42 -6.14
CA VAL A 143 -12.89 -11.46 -7.24
C VAL A 143 -14.24 -10.94 -7.73
N GLY A 144 -14.30 -9.63 -7.98
CA GLY A 144 -15.54 -8.99 -8.46
C GLY A 144 -15.48 -7.48 -8.34
N LEU A 145 -16.53 -6.81 -8.83
CA LEU A 145 -16.61 -5.35 -8.80
C LEU A 145 -16.62 -4.81 -7.36
N MET A 146 -17.35 -5.45 -6.45
CA MET A 146 -17.46 -5.03 -5.06
C MET A 146 -16.13 -5.20 -4.30
N PRO A 147 -15.47 -6.39 -4.28
CA PRO A 147 -14.14 -6.54 -3.71
C PRO A 147 -13.11 -5.58 -4.33
N TYR A 148 -13.16 -5.36 -5.65
CA TYR A 148 -12.30 -4.41 -6.34
C TYR A 148 -12.52 -2.97 -5.84
N ALA A 149 -13.77 -2.53 -5.75
CA ALA A 149 -14.10 -1.20 -5.26
C ALA A 149 -13.65 -0.99 -3.81
N VAL A 150 -13.87 -1.98 -2.94
CA VAL A 150 -13.39 -1.96 -1.54
C VAL A 150 -11.87 -1.89 -1.50
N ALA A 151 -11.17 -2.72 -2.27
CA ALA A 151 -9.71 -2.72 -2.35
C ALA A 151 -9.17 -1.34 -2.77
N VAL A 152 -9.71 -0.76 -3.83
CA VAL A 152 -9.32 0.57 -4.32
C VAL A 152 -9.58 1.65 -3.27
N VAL A 153 -10.82 1.74 -2.76
CA VAL A 153 -11.23 2.85 -1.88
C VAL A 153 -10.57 2.74 -0.51
N SER A 154 -10.42 1.53 0.03
CA SER A 154 -9.93 1.29 1.39
C SER A 154 -8.42 1.22 1.51
N THR A 155 -7.69 1.10 0.39
CA THR A 155 -6.22 1.01 0.41
C THR A 155 -5.59 1.96 -0.60
N GLN A 156 -5.74 1.71 -1.90
CA GLN A 156 -5.01 2.43 -2.94
C GLN A 156 -5.33 3.92 -2.99
N MET A 157 -6.61 4.30 -2.85
CA MET A 157 -7.07 5.69 -2.85
C MET A 157 -6.65 6.42 -1.58
N LEU A 158 -6.77 5.80 -0.41
CA LEU A 158 -6.34 6.41 0.86
C LEU A 158 -4.83 6.68 0.84
N GLN A 159 -4.02 5.70 0.42
CA GLN A 159 -2.58 5.88 0.28
C GLN A 159 -2.23 6.97 -0.74
N PHE A 160 -2.90 7.01 -1.89
CA PHE A 160 -2.78 8.10 -2.86
C PHE A 160 -3.07 9.46 -2.21
N LEU A 161 -4.17 9.57 -1.46
CA LEU A 161 -4.55 10.81 -0.82
C LEU A 161 -3.54 11.25 0.23
N TYR A 162 -3.01 10.35 1.06
CA TYR A 162 -2.00 10.71 2.07
C TYR A 162 -0.74 11.29 1.42
N THR A 163 -0.20 10.65 0.38
CA THR A 163 0.96 11.17 -0.35
C THR A 163 0.63 12.42 -1.17
N TRP A 164 -0.58 12.51 -1.73
CA TRP A 164 -1.03 13.68 -2.49
C TRP A 164 -1.23 14.91 -1.59
N TRP A 165 -1.68 14.72 -0.35
CA TRP A 165 -1.71 15.78 0.66
C TRP A 165 -0.30 16.26 1.00
N GLU A 166 0.67 15.35 1.18
CA GLU A 166 2.07 15.73 1.37
C GLU A 166 2.63 16.53 0.18
N LEU A 167 2.27 16.16 -1.05
CA LEU A 167 2.68 16.90 -2.25
C LEU A 167 2.24 18.37 -2.23
N HIS A 168 0.99 18.66 -1.81
CA HIS A 168 0.42 20.01 -1.87
C HIS A 168 0.65 20.83 -0.60
N PHE A 169 0.77 20.19 0.56
CA PHE A 169 0.81 20.85 1.86
C PHE A 169 2.10 20.61 2.65
N HIS A 170 2.98 19.73 2.16
CA HIS A 170 4.27 19.39 2.79
C HIS A 170 4.15 18.85 4.22
N VAL A 171 2.97 18.33 4.56
CA VAL A 171 2.72 17.62 5.81
C VAL A 171 2.12 16.26 5.46
N PHE A 172 2.78 15.20 5.94
CA PHE A 172 2.33 13.83 5.75
C PHE A 172 1.40 13.44 6.90
N TYR A 173 0.14 13.18 6.58
CA TYR A 173 -0.88 12.72 7.54
C TYR A 173 -1.27 11.28 7.20
N THR A 174 -0.94 10.33 8.08
CA THR A 174 -1.32 8.90 7.95
C THR A 174 -2.52 8.51 8.81
N ALA A 175 -3.10 9.47 9.53
CA ALA A 175 -4.22 9.23 10.42
C ALA A 175 -5.23 10.37 10.33
N THR A 176 -6.50 10.00 10.55
CA THR A 176 -7.62 10.95 10.68
C THR A 176 -7.80 11.45 12.11
N GLY A 177 -6.80 11.21 12.97
CA GLY A 177 -6.79 11.53 14.41
C GLY A 177 -7.20 10.36 15.30
N ILE A 178 -8.26 9.63 14.96
CA ILE A 178 -8.76 8.49 15.75
C ILE A 178 -8.42 7.15 15.09
N VAL A 179 -8.50 7.09 13.76
CA VAL A 179 -8.20 5.88 12.97
C VAL A 179 -7.07 6.19 12.01
N GLY A 180 -6.04 5.35 12.04
CA GLY A 180 -4.91 5.37 11.14
C GLY A 180 -4.61 3.98 10.58
N VAL A 181 -3.39 3.83 10.09
CA VAL A 181 -2.92 2.60 9.42
C VAL A 181 -2.83 1.43 10.42
N THR A 182 -2.38 1.68 11.65
CA THR A 182 -2.23 0.68 12.72
C THR A 182 -3.56 -0.01 13.04
N GLU A 183 -4.65 0.74 13.17
CA GLU A 183 -5.98 0.17 13.43
C GLU A 183 -6.45 -0.76 12.31
N ALA A 184 -6.24 -0.36 11.05
CA ALA A 184 -6.61 -1.18 9.90
C ALA A 184 -5.81 -2.49 9.86
N GLN A 185 -4.50 -2.43 10.12
CA GLN A 185 -3.64 -3.61 10.19
C GLN A 185 -4.05 -4.54 11.33
N LEU A 186 -4.30 -4.01 12.54
CA LEU A 186 -4.78 -4.80 13.68
C LEU A 186 -6.14 -5.44 13.42
N ALA A 187 -7.05 -4.75 12.74
CA ALA A 187 -8.34 -5.30 12.35
C ALA A 187 -8.17 -6.52 11.43
N VAL A 188 -7.30 -6.43 10.41
CA VAL A 188 -7.02 -7.57 9.52
C VAL A 188 -6.33 -8.72 10.27
N ILE A 189 -5.38 -8.42 11.17
CA ILE A 189 -4.75 -9.44 12.04
C ILE A 189 -5.81 -10.15 12.89
N LEU A 190 -6.72 -9.40 13.52
CA LEU A 190 -7.79 -9.94 14.34
C LEU A 190 -8.73 -10.83 13.53
N LEU A 191 -9.19 -10.36 12.36
CA LEU A 191 -10.05 -11.15 11.47
C LEU A 191 -9.33 -12.43 11.01
N SER A 192 -8.04 -12.34 10.69
CA SER A 192 -7.23 -13.50 10.30
C SER A 192 -7.13 -14.52 11.44
N ILE A 193 -6.91 -14.06 12.68
CA ILE A 193 -6.89 -14.92 13.86
C ILE A 193 -8.26 -15.55 14.10
N MET A 194 -9.35 -14.79 13.99
CA MET A 194 -10.71 -15.31 14.13
C MET A 194 -11.00 -16.41 13.09
N GLY A 195 -10.69 -16.17 11.82
CA GLY A 195 -10.83 -17.18 10.78
C GLY A 195 -9.94 -18.41 11.01
N GLY A 196 -8.74 -18.23 11.57
CA GLY A 196 -7.89 -19.34 12.00
C GLY A 196 -8.46 -20.14 13.17
N ILE A 197 -9.02 -19.49 14.18
CA ILE A 197 -9.52 -20.14 15.42
C ILE A 197 -10.92 -20.74 15.26
N PHE A 198 -11.77 -20.17 14.40
CA PHE A 198 -13.17 -20.60 14.22
C PHE A 198 -13.48 -21.17 12.82
N GLY A 199 -12.56 -21.00 11.86
CA GLY A 199 -12.73 -21.42 10.47
C GLY A 199 -13.05 -20.22 9.56
N PRO A 200 -12.62 -20.20 8.29
CA PRO A 200 -12.95 -19.12 7.34
C PRO A 200 -14.45 -18.97 7.08
N GLU A 201 -15.24 -20.02 7.34
CA GLU A 201 -16.68 -20.05 7.11
C GLU A 201 -17.45 -19.04 7.96
N ILE A 202 -16.87 -18.57 9.08
CA ILE A 202 -17.50 -17.57 9.96
C ILE A 202 -17.87 -16.27 9.21
N PHE A 203 -17.11 -15.92 8.16
CA PHE A 203 -17.35 -14.72 7.37
C PHE A 203 -18.49 -14.88 6.36
N HIS A 204 -18.90 -16.12 6.09
CA HIS A 204 -19.96 -16.46 5.14
C HIS A 204 -21.24 -16.96 5.81
N VAL A 205 -21.31 -16.90 7.15
CA VAL A 205 -22.53 -17.22 7.90
C VAL A 205 -23.66 -16.26 7.46
N ASP A 206 -24.81 -16.84 7.13
CA ASP A 206 -26.04 -16.10 6.86
C ASP A 206 -26.57 -15.51 8.16
N LEU A 207 -26.53 -14.18 8.25
CA LEU A 207 -26.95 -13.46 9.45
C LEU A 207 -28.48 -13.37 9.56
N LEU A 208 -29.22 -13.52 8.45
CA LEU A 208 -30.68 -13.47 8.47
C LEU A 208 -31.27 -14.70 9.17
N ALA A 209 -30.59 -15.84 9.10
CA ALA A 209 -30.96 -17.06 9.81
C ALA A 209 -30.95 -16.90 11.35
N HIS A 210 -30.24 -15.89 11.87
CA HIS A 210 -30.15 -15.61 13.30
C HIS A 210 -31.07 -14.47 13.77
N LEU A 211 -31.79 -13.81 12.86
CA LEU A 211 -32.76 -12.77 13.21
C LEU A 211 -34.12 -13.37 13.60
N PRO A 212 -34.89 -12.68 14.47
CA PRO A 212 -36.28 -13.05 14.72
C PRO A 212 -37.08 -13.12 13.41
N SER A 213 -37.95 -14.12 13.27
CA SER A 213 -38.69 -14.40 12.03
C SER A 213 -39.49 -13.19 11.49
N ALA A 214 -39.95 -12.31 12.38
CA ALA A 214 -40.63 -11.06 12.03
C ALA A 214 -39.76 -10.08 11.19
N LEU A 215 -38.43 -10.09 11.38
CA LEU A 215 -37.48 -9.31 10.58
C LEU A 215 -36.78 -10.16 9.52
N GLY A 216 -36.46 -11.42 9.81
CA GLY A 216 -35.71 -12.30 8.91
C GLY A 216 -36.44 -12.59 7.60
N VAL A 217 -37.76 -12.84 7.63
CA VAL A 217 -38.53 -13.20 6.43
C VAL A 217 -38.67 -12.03 5.45
N PRO A 218 -39.05 -10.80 5.87
CA PRO A 218 -39.05 -9.63 4.98
C PRO A 218 -37.66 -9.32 4.40
N LEU A 219 -36.60 -9.42 5.22
CA LEU A 219 -35.23 -9.16 4.77
C LEU A 219 -34.72 -10.21 3.79
N ALA A 220 -35.04 -11.48 3.97
CA ALA A 220 -34.69 -12.54 3.02
C ALA A 220 -35.43 -12.41 1.67
N GLN A 221 -36.65 -11.86 1.68
CA GLN A 221 -37.35 -11.51 0.44
C GLN A 221 -36.66 -10.35 -0.28
N LEU A 222 -36.20 -9.33 0.46
CA LEU A 222 -35.40 -8.24 -0.09
C LEU A 222 -34.04 -8.71 -0.59
N GLU A 223 -33.39 -9.64 0.10
CA GLU A 223 -32.14 -10.28 -0.33
C GLU A 223 -32.30 -10.96 -1.69
N LYS A 224 -33.36 -11.79 -1.85
CA LYS A 224 -33.67 -12.44 -3.12
C LYS A 224 -34.04 -11.46 -4.23
N ALA A 225 -34.75 -10.38 -3.90
CA ALA A 225 -35.11 -9.35 -4.88
C ALA A 225 -33.90 -8.50 -5.30
N GLY A 226 -32.98 -8.22 -4.39
CA GLY A 226 -31.77 -7.42 -4.62
C GLY A 226 -30.58 -8.23 -5.15
N GLY A 227 -30.59 -9.56 -5.01
CA GLY A 227 -29.49 -10.43 -5.43
C GLY A 227 -28.20 -10.26 -4.62
N VAL A 228 -28.28 -9.70 -3.41
CA VAL A 228 -27.11 -9.42 -2.55
C VAL A 228 -27.21 -10.24 -1.28
N SER A 229 -26.32 -11.22 -1.09
CA SER A 229 -26.30 -12.07 0.10
C SER A 229 -25.98 -11.30 1.37
N VAL A 230 -26.71 -11.53 2.46
CA VAL A 230 -26.49 -10.85 3.76
C VAL A 230 -25.57 -11.68 4.66
N THR A 231 -24.30 -11.80 4.24
CA THR A 231 -23.25 -12.45 5.03
C THR A 231 -22.40 -11.41 5.76
N ALA A 232 -21.68 -11.83 6.81
CA ALA A 232 -20.77 -10.96 7.55
C ALA A 232 -19.71 -10.30 6.65
N SER A 233 -19.14 -11.05 5.70
CA SER A 233 -18.19 -10.54 4.70
C SER A 233 -18.79 -9.44 3.84
N VAL A 234 -20.01 -9.63 3.31
CA VAL A 234 -20.67 -8.64 2.46
C VAL A 234 -21.01 -7.37 3.25
N LEU A 235 -21.51 -7.50 4.48
CA LEU A 235 -21.78 -6.35 5.34
C LEU A 235 -20.50 -5.57 5.67
N LEU A 236 -19.40 -6.27 5.96
CA LEU A 236 -18.11 -5.64 6.20
C LEU A 236 -17.60 -4.90 4.96
N GLN A 237 -17.74 -5.49 3.77
CA GLN A 237 -17.39 -4.84 2.50
C GLN A 237 -18.22 -3.56 2.27
N TRP A 238 -19.53 -3.59 2.52
CA TRP A 238 -20.38 -2.39 2.43
C TRP A 238 -19.99 -1.32 3.44
N LEU A 239 -19.73 -1.71 4.69
CA LEU A 239 -19.26 -0.79 5.73
C LEU A 239 -17.97 -0.09 5.30
N LEU A 240 -16.97 -0.86 4.87
CA LEU A 240 -15.69 -0.32 4.39
C LEU A 240 -15.89 0.59 3.19
N LEU A 241 -16.68 0.18 2.20
CA LEU A 241 -16.95 0.98 1.01
C LEU A 241 -17.60 2.31 1.36
N ILE A 242 -18.65 2.31 2.19
CA ILE A 242 -19.40 3.52 2.56
C ILE A 242 -18.52 4.47 3.38
N CYS A 243 -17.89 3.96 4.45
CA CYS A 243 -17.06 4.77 5.34
C CYS A 243 -15.85 5.36 4.61
N ASN A 244 -15.12 4.53 3.86
CA ASN A 244 -13.90 4.98 3.19
C ASN A 244 -14.22 5.86 1.98
N THR A 245 -15.35 5.65 1.28
CA THR A 245 -15.78 6.58 0.21
C THR A 245 -16.08 7.96 0.79
N GLY A 246 -16.83 8.02 1.89
CA GLY A 246 -17.10 9.29 2.58
C GLY A 246 -15.80 10.00 2.97
N LEU A 247 -14.86 9.27 3.58
CA LEU A 247 -13.56 9.81 3.96
C LEU A 247 -12.74 10.31 2.75
N CYS A 248 -12.67 9.52 1.68
CA CYS A 248 -11.96 9.91 0.46
C CYS A 248 -12.57 11.18 -0.14
N MET A 249 -13.90 11.26 -0.24
CA MET A 249 -14.59 12.44 -0.79
C MET A 249 -14.34 13.69 0.04
N CYS A 250 -14.43 13.60 1.38
CA CYS A 250 -14.11 14.71 2.26
C CYS A 250 -12.66 15.19 2.08
N ASN A 251 -11.69 14.26 2.00
CA ASN A 251 -10.28 14.59 1.78
C ASN A 251 -10.02 15.23 0.42
N ILE A 252 -10.64 14.73 -0.65
CA ILE A 252 -10.52 15.29 -2.00
C ILE A 252 -11.09 16.71 -2.03
N ILE A 253 -12.32 16.91 -1.55
CA ILE A 253 -12.99 18.22 -1.55
C ILE A 253 -12.18 19.23 -0.74
N MET A 254 -11.76 18.85 0.47
CA MET A 254 -10.99 19.72 1.35
C MET A 254 -9.61 20.04 0.76
N GLY A 255 -8.92 19.04 0.22
CA GLY A 255 -7.60 19.20 -0.37
C GLY A 255 -7.63 20.10 -1.60
N ILE A 256 -8.58 19.90 -2.52
CA ILE A 256 -8.72 20.75 -3.71
C ILE A 256 -9.02 22.21 -3.31
N ARG A 257 -9.92 22.43 -2.34
CA ARG A 257 -10.28 23.78 -1.89
C ARG A 257 -9.13 24.53 -1.23
N ARG A 258 -8.20 23.81 -0.56
CA ARG A 258 -7.06 24.40 0.15
C ARG A 258 -5.78 24.46 -0.67
N ALA A 259 -5.68 23.66 -1.73
CA ALA A 259 -4.47 23.57 -2.52
C ALA A 259 -4.10 24.94 -3.14
N PRO A 260 -2.81 25.33 -3.14
CA PRO A 260 -2.38 26.57 -3.79
C PRO A 260 -2.73 26.63 -5.28
N ARG A 261 -2.83 25.46 -5.94
CA ARG A 261 -3.21 25.30 -7.35
C ARG A 261 -4.37 24.31 -7.48
N PRO A 262 -5.62 24.74 -7.27
CA PRO A 262 -6.77 23.83 -7.18
C PRO A 262 -7.03 23.04 -8.47
N LEU A 263 -6.84 23.65 -9.65
CA LEU A 263 -7.01 22.96 -10.93
C LEU A 263 -5.99 21.83 -11.12
N LEU A 264 -4.72 22.08 -10.78
CA LEU A 264 -3.69 21.04 -10.87
C LEU A 264 -3.98 19.89 -9.89
N ALA A 265 -4.38 20.24 -8.67
CA ALA A 265 -4.76 19.30 -7.63
C ALA A 265 -5.93 18.40 -8.11
N LEU A 266 -6.99 19.00 -8.66
CA LEU A 266 -8.12 18.27 -9.26
C LEU A 266 -7.68 17.36 -10.41
N MET A 267 -6.84 17.85 -11.32
CA MET A 267 -6.38 17.05 -12.47
C MET A 267 -5.60 15.82 -12.04
N GLN A 268 -4.78 15.91 -10.99
CA GLN A 268 -4.05 14.76 -10.45
C GLN A 268 -4.99 13.70 -9.88
N VAL A 269 -6.06 14.11 -9.17
CA VAL A 269 -7.10 13.19 -8.68
C VAL A 269 -7.84 12.53 -9.85
N VAL A 270 -8.24 13.30 -10.86
CA VAL A 270 -8.91 12.78 -12.06
C VAL A 270 -8.04 11.76 -12.78
N MET A 271 -6.76 12.04 -12.97
CA MET A 271 -5.85 11.09 -13.63
C MET A 271 -5.63 9.82 -12.81
N PHE A 272 -5.61 9.92 -11.47
CA PHE A 272 -5.59 8.73 -10.61
C PHE A 272 -6.88 7.91 -10.72
N LEU A 273 -8.04 8.55 -10.85
CA LEU A 273 -9.31 7.85 -11.09
C LEU A 273 -9.34 7.18 -12.48
N VAL A 274 -8.79 7.82 -13.52
CA VAL A 274 -8.62 7.20 -14.85
C VAL A 274 -7.73 5.97 -14.76
N TYR A 275 -6.65 6.03 -13.98
CA TYR A 275 -5.81 4.88 -13.72
C TYR A 275 -6.55 3.74 -13.05
N VAL A 276 -7.25 4.02 -11.96
CA VAL A 276 -8.07 3.05 -11.23
C VAL A 276 -9.11 2.43 -12.15
N PHE A 277 -9.70 3.19 -13.07
CA PHE A 277 -10.61 2.66 -14.08
C PHE A 277 -9.89 1.69 -15.03
N VAL A 278 -8.75 2.08 -15.60
CA VAL A 278 -7.94 1.22 -16.49
C VAL A 278 -7.51 -0.07 -15.79
N GLN A 279 -7.01 0.04 -14.56
CA GLN A 279 -6.67 -1.08 -13.69
C GLN A 279 -7.90 -2.00 -13.49
N GLY A 280 -9.09 -1.40 -13.29
CA GLY A 280 -10.35 -2.12 -13.12
C GLY A 280 -10.77 -2.87 -14.37
N VAL A 281 -10.57 -2.31 -15.56
CA VAL A 281 -10.82 -3.03 -16.83
C VAL A 281 -9.96 -4.28 -16.93
N VAL A 282 -8.66 -4.18 -16.64
CA VAL A 282 -7.75 -5.34 -16.66
C VAL A 282 -8.15 -6.38 -15.61
N TYR A 283 -8.43 -5.93 -14.38
CA TYR A 283 -8.88 -6.80 -13.29
C TYR A 283 -10.16 -7.55 -13.67
N MET A 284 -11.19 -6.83 -14.12
CA MET A 284 -12.50 -7.43 -14.45
C MET A 284 -12.39 -8.35 -15.65
N HIS A 285 -11.64 -7.96 -16.69
CA HIS A 285 -11.45 -8.81 -17.87
C HIS A 285 -10.74 -10.12 -17.52
N CYS A 286 -9.58 -10.03 -16.87
CA CYS A 286 -8.70 -11.18 -16.66
C CYS A 286 -9.10 -12.08 -15.48
N LEU A 287 -9.86 -11.59 -14.50
CA LEU A 287 -10.23 -12.38 -13.31
C LEU A 287 -11.72 -12.70 -13.21
N VAL A 288 -12.60 -11.95 -13.88
CA VAL A 288 -14.06 -12.09 -13.72
C VAL A 288 -14.73 -12.51 -15.02
N TRP A 289 -14.57 -11.72 -16.10
CA TRP A 289 -15.28 -11.96 -17.35
C TRP A 289 -14.65 -13.07 -18.19
N ARG A 290 -13.32 -13.18 -18.19
CA ARG A 290 -12.56 -14.17 -18.93
C ARG A 290 -11.36 -14.67 -18.12
N PRO A 291 -11.57 -15.48 -17.06
CA PRO A 291 -10.51 -15.98 -16.19
C PRO A 291 -9.69 -17.12 -16.83
N VAL A 292 -9.07 -16.85 -17.98
CA VAL A 292 -8.23 -17.80 -18.74
C VAL A 292 -6.75 -17.65 -18.43
N LEU A 293 -6.34 -16.51 -17.86
CA LEU A 293 -4.97 -16.23 -17.48
C LEU A 293 -4.71 -16.68 -16.04
N ASN A 294 -3.43 -16.95 -15.75
CA ASN A 294 -3.00 -17.19 -14.37
C ASN A 294 -3.23 -15.91 -13.52
N PRO A 295 -4.01 -15.98 -12.41
CA PRO A 295 -4.36 -14.81 -11.62
C PRO A 295 -3.14 -14.11 -11.01
N TYR A 296 -2.08 -14.85 -10.70
CA TYR A 296 -0.84 -14.28 -10.16
C TYR A 296 -0.18 -13.30 -11.12
N LEU A 297 -0.19 -13.58 -12.43
CA LEU A 297 0.32 -12.64 -13.44
C LEU A 297 -0.47 -11.34 -13.42
N VAL A 298 -1.79 -11.42 -13.30
CA VAL A 298 -2.67 -10.24 -13.23
C VAL A 298 -2.36 -9.44 -11.96
N TYR A 299 -2.32 -10.09 -10.80
CA TYR A 299 -2.01 -9.43 -9.53
C TYR A 299 -0.64 -8.76 -9.54
N MET A 300 0.39 -9.40 -10.11
CA MET A 300 1.71 -8.82 -10.26
C MET A 300 1.70 -7.57 -11.15
N VAL A 301 0.99 -7.61 -12.28
CA VAL A 301 0.87 -6.45 -13.17
C VAL A 301 0.19 -5.27 -12.47
N LEU A 302 -0.92 -5.50 -11.76
CA LEU A 302 -1.64 -4.44 -11.05
C LEU A 302 -0.78 -3.88 -9.90
N CYS A 303 -0.12 -4.75 -9.12
CA CYS A 303 0.77 -4.36 -8.04
C CYS A 303 1.92 -3.49 -8.55
N LEU A 304 2.68 -3.96 -9.53
CA LEU A 304 3.85 -3.24 -10.03
C LEU A 304 3.47 -1.89 -10.66
N THR A 305 2.36 -1.83 -11.41
CA THR A 305 1.91 -0.57 -12.01
C THR A 305 1.54 0.45 -10.94
N TYR A 306 0.79 0.01 -9.92
CA TYR A 306 0.41 0.86 -8.79
C TYR A 306 1.63 1.37 -8.03
N THR A 307 2.59 0.48 -7.72
CA THR A 307 3.84 0.82 -7.04
C THR A 307 4.63 1.87 -7.80
N ILE A 308 4.81 1.71 -9.12
CA ILE A 308 5.55 2.69 -9.94
C ILE A 308 4.89 4.07 -9.88
N LEU A 309 3.56 4.11 -10.00
CA LEU A 309 2.79 5.35 -9.95
C LEU A 309 2.98 6.07 -8.61
N MET A 310 2.80 5.32 -7.52
CA MET A 310 2.84 5.87 -6.18
C MET A 310 4.26 6.24 -5.72
N LEU A 311 5.29 5.47 -6.08
CA LEU A 311 6.67 5.84 -5.78
C LEU A 311 7.08 7.16 -6.45
N ARG A 312 6.64 7.39 -7.69
CA ARG A 312 6.86 8.66 -8.40
C ARG A 312 6.15 9.82 -7.70
N LEU A 313 4.94 9.60 -7.20
CA LEU A 313 4.21 10.60 -6.40
C LEU A 313 4.93 10.87 -5.07
N CYS A 314 5.35 9.83 -4.36
CA CYS A 314 6.06 9.92 -3.09
C CYS A 314 7.36 10.72 -3.23
N LEU A 315 8.21 10.39 -4.21
CA LEU A 315 9.43 11.16 -4.45
C LEU A 315 9.13 12.62 -4.80
N SER A 316 8.09 12.89 -5.59
CA SER A 316 7.71 14.26 -5.93
C SER A 316 7.30 15.05 -4.67
N ALA A 317 6.55 14.41 -3.77
CA ALA A 317 6.10 15.00 -2.51
C ALA A 317 7.27 15.27 -1.57
N THR A 318 8.07 14.25 -1.25
CA THR A 318 9.14 14.32 -0.27
C THR A 318 10.34 15.13 -0.75
N CYS A 319 10.74 15.00 -2.02
CA CYS A 319 11.83 15.77 -2.63
C CYS A 319 11.37 17.14 -3.17
N ARG A 320 10.09 17.50 -3.03
CA ARG A 320 9.51 18.82 -3.34
C ARG A 320 9.72 19.28 -4.80
N PHE A 321 9.42 18.40 -5.76
CA PHE A 321 9.38 18.78 -7.18
C PHE A 321 8.02 18.49 -7.80
N SER A 322 7.79 19.03 -9.00
CA SER A 322 6.48 18.93 -9.66
C SER A 322 6.15 17.50 -10.09
N TYR A 323 5.03 16.97 -9.58
CA TYR A 323 4.46 15.72 -10.05
C TYR A 323 3.70 15.94 -11.36
N LYS A 324 4.17 15.30 -12.44
CA LYS A 324 3.52 15.36 -13.76
C LYS A 324 2.12 14.73 -13.71
N THR A 325 1.15 15.33 -14.39
CA THR A 325 -0.23 14.83 -14.41
C THR A 325 -0.36 13.51 -15.17
N ILE A 326 0.35 13.38 -16.29
CA ILE A 326 0.38 12.15 -17.09
C ILE A 326 1.69 11.42 -16.77
N GLN A 327 1.58 10.19 -16.27
CA GLN A 327 2.73 9.32 -16.01
C GLN A 327 2.86 8.30 -17.14
N TRP A 328 3.87 8.49 -17.98
CA TRP A 328 4.09 7.64 -19.15
C TRP A 328 4.29 6.13 -18.83
N PRO A 329 4.83 5.69 -17.66
CA PRO A 329 4.92 4.26 -17.36
C PRO A 329 3.56 3.55 -17.23
N MET A 330 2.46 4.30 -17.22
CA MET A 330 1.10 3.75 -17.21
C MET A 330 0.59 3.39 -18.60
N LEU A 331 1.24 3.89 -19.66
CA LEU A 331 0.80 3.68 -21.04
C LEU A 331 0.77 2.19 -21.44
N PRO A 332 1.73 1.33 -21.04
CA PRO A 332 1.64 -0.10 -21.35
C PRO A 332 0.40 -0.77 -20.75
N LEU A 333 0.04 -0.45 -19.50
CA LEU A 333 -1.19 -0.98 -18.89
C LEU A 333 -2.44 -0.45 -19.62
N ALA A 334 -2.47 0.84 -19.97
CA ALA A 334 -3.58 1.43 -20.71
C ALA A 334 -3.75 0.81 -22.11
N ALA A 335 -2.64 0.56 -22.81
CA ALA A 335 -2.63 -0.13 -24.10
C ALA A 335 -3.12 -1.57 -23.98
N ALA A 336 -2.66 -2.31 -22.95
CA ALA A 336 -3.14 -3.66 -22.68
C ALA A 336 -4.63 -3.69 -22.34
N ALA A 337 -5.13 -2.78 -21.50
CA ALA A 337 -6.54 -2.66 -21.18
C ALA A 337 -7.40 -2.38 -22.42
N ALA A 338 -6.94 -1.47 -23.29
CA ALA A 338 -7.62 -1.18 -24.55
C ALA A 338 -7.62 -2.40 -25.48
N ALA A 339 -6.49 -3.10 -25.62
CA ALA A 339 -6.38 -4.30 -26.46
C ALA A 339 -7.28 -5.43 -25.95
N LEU A 340 -7.29 -5.71 -24.65
CA LEU A 340 -8.18 -6.71 -24.03
C LEU A 340 -9.65 -6.40 -24.27
N ARG A 341 -10.05 -5.13 -24.21
CA ARG A 341 -11.46 -4.74 -24.32
C ARG A 341 -11.97 -4.57 -25.74
N LEU A 342 -11.14 -4.06 -26.64
CA LEU A 342 -11.51 -3.64 -27.99
C LEU A 342 -11.11 -4.64 -29.07
N CYS A 343 -10.11 -5.50 -28.82
CA CYS A 343 -9.65 -6.50 -29.78
C CYS A 343 -10.14 -7.89 -29.38
N ASN A 344 -10.45 -8.73 -30.37
CA ASN A 344 -10.81 -10.13 -30.12
C ASN A 344 -9.54 -10.98 -30.01
N LEU A 345 -8.84 -10.85 -28.88
CA LEU A 345 -7.55 -11.51 -28.65
C LEU A 345 -7.72 -13.00 -28.34
N THR A 346 -6.78 -13.80 -28.86
CA THR A 346 -6.58 -15.19 -28.43
C THR A 346 -5.96 -15.24 -27.04
N VAL A 347 -6.07 -16.38 -26.34
CA VAL A 347 -5.51 -16.54 -24.98
C VAL A 347 -4.00 -16.27 -24.96
N ASP A 348 -3.27 -16.75 -25.97
CA ASP A 348 -1.83 -16.51 -26.10
C ASP A 348 -1.49 -15.02 -26.28
N GLN A 349 -2.32 -14.29 -27.02
CA GLN A 349 -2.15 -12.84 -27.19
C GLN A 349 -2.45 -12.07 -25.90
N GLU A 350 -3.48 -12.46 -25.14
CA GLU A 350 -3.75 -11.86 -23.82
C GLU A 350 -2.60 -12.12 -22.85
N PHE A 351 -2.08 -13.36 -22.81
CA PHE A 351 -0.92 -13.73 -22.01
C PHE A 351 0.31 -12.91 -22.39
N CYS A 352 0.63 -12.84 -23.68
CA CYS A 352 1.77 -12.05 -24.18
C CYS A 352 1.64 -10.56 -23.83
N ALA A 353 0.45 -9.98 -23.96
CA ALA A 353 0.20 -8.58 -23.60
C ALA A 353 0.45 -8.33 -22.11
N MET A 354 -0.13 -9.17 -21.24
CA MET A 354 0.05 -9.04 -19.78
C MET A 354 1.48 -9.32 -19.34
N MET A 355 2.14 -10.31 -19.94
CA MET A 355 3.55 -10.62 -19.68
C MET A 355 4.46 -9.47 -20.12
N ALA A 356 4.21 -8.85 -21.27
CA ALA A 356 4.99 -7.70 -21.73
C ALA A 356 4.86 -6.51 -20.76
N VAL A 357 3.65 -6.21 -20.26
CA VAL A 357 3.43 -5.19 -19.23
C VAL A 357 4.15 -5.55 -17.94
N CYS A 358 4.08 -6.82 -17.51
CA CYS A 358 4.75 -7.29 -16.30
C CYS A 358 6.27 -7.11 -16.39
N LEU A 359 6.89 -7.56 -17.50
CA LEU A 359 8.33 -7.45 -17.73
C LEU A 359 8.75 -5.98 -17.82
N PHE A 360 8.00 -5.15 -18.56
CA PHE A 360 8.25 -3.72 -18.62
C PHE A 360 8.24 -3.09 -17.21
N ASN A 361 7.20 -3.34 -16.44
CA ASN A 361 7.06 -2.78 -15.10
C ASN A 361 8.18 -3.25 -14.17
N PHE A 362 8.55 -4.53 -14.22
CA PHE A 362 9.63 -5.06 -13.40
C PHE A 362 10.97 -4.41 -13.73
N ILE A 363 11.32 -4.34 -15.02
CA ILE A 363 12.56 -3.71 -15.48
C ILE A 363 12.56 -2.21 -15.12
N TYR A 364 11.44 -1.53 -15.35
CA TYR A 364 11.28 -0.12 -15.01
C TYR A 364 11.45 0.13 -13.51
N LEU A 365 10.76 -0.64 -12.68
CA LEU A 365 10.81 -0.48 -11.22
C LEU A 365 12.21 -0.77 -10.67
N ALA A 366 12.88 -1.81 -11.17
CA ALA A 366 14.24 -2.16 -10.75
C ALA A 366 15.24 -1.03 -11.08
N ASP A 367 15.21 -0.52 -12.31
CA ASP A 367 16.05 0.62 -12.72
C ASP A 367 15.72 1.89 -11.93
N PHE A 368 14.44 2.16 -11.73
CA PHE A 368 13.94 3.32 -10.98
C PHE A 368 14.40 3.31 -9.53
N VAL A 369 14.22 2.20 -8.81
CA VAL A 369 14.65 2.07 -7.41
C VAL A 369 16.17 2.18 -7.32
N TYR A 370 16.90 1.48 -8.20
CA TYR A 370 18.36 1.51 -8.19
C TYR A 370 18.90 2.94 -8.42
N THR A 371 18.41 3.64 -9.42
CA THR A 371 18.85 5.01 -9.75
C THR A 371 18.51 5.99 -8.64
N VAL A 372 17.26 5.99 -8.14
CA VAL A 372 16.83 6.89 -7.07
C VAL A 372 17.62 6.68 -5.79
N VAL A 373 17.78 5.42 -5.35
CA VAL A 373 18.52 5.12 -4.12
C VAL A 373 19.99 5.51 -4.28
N SER A 374 20.61 5.22 -5.42
CA SER A 374 22.00 5.60 -5.70
C SER A 374 22.17 7.12 -5.71
N ASP A 375 21.31 7.85 -6.41
CA ASP A 375 21.37 9.32 -6.50
C ASP A 375 21.25 9.99 -5.12
N ILE A 376 20.38 9.45 -4.25
CA ILE A 376 20.20 9.95 -2.88
C ILE A 376 21.42 9.61 -2.01
N CYS A 377 21.93 8.37 -2.09
CA CYS A 377 23.13 7.96 -1.34
C CYS A 377 24.34 8.82 -1.73
N ASP A 378 24.56 9.02 -3.03
CA ASP A 378 25.65 9.82 -3.58
C ASP A 378 25.54 11.29 -3.16
N SER A 379 24.31 11.86 -3.19
CA SER A 379 24.07 13.25 -2.77
C SER A 379 24.26 13.48 -1.26
N LEU A 380 23.84 12.52 -0.43
CA LEU A 380 23.91 12.62 1.03
C LEU A 380 25.26 12.12 1.59
N GLY A 381 26.03 11.36 0.81
CA GLY A 381 27.27 10.73 1.25
C GLY A 381 27.06 9.66 2.33
N ILE A 382 25.94 8.94 2.28
CA ILE A 382 25.58 7.91 3.27
C ILE A 382 25.46 6.52 2.63
N PRO A 383 25.83 5.44 3.36
CA PRO A 383 25.54 4.09 2.91
C PRO A 383 24.05 3.75 3.09
N CYS A 384 23.53 2.85 2.25
CA CYS A 384 22.11 2.44 2.31
C CYS A 384 21.82 1.36 3.38
N PHE A 385 22.74 0.41 3.60
CA PHE A 385 22.51 -0.75 4.49
C PHE A 385 23.66 -1.01 5.48
N THR A 386 24.67 -0.15 5.53
CA THR A 386 25.86 -0.35 6.37
C THR A 386 25.83 0.59 7.56
N VAL A 387 25.96 0.05 8.76
CA VAL A 387 26.16 0.85 9.97
C VAL A 387 27.59 1.38 9.99
N PRO A 388 27.82 2.72 10.01
CA PRO A 388 29.16 3.28 10.11
C PRO A 388 29.87 2.83 11.40
N SER A 389 31.15 2.46 11.31
CA SER A 389 31.92 2.07 12.50
C SER A 389 32.27 3.29 13.36
N PRO A 390 32.28 3.16 14.70
CA PRO A 390 32.54 4.29 15.61
C PRO A 390 33.89 4.99 15.37
N ASP A 391 34.90 4.31 14.83
CA ASP A 391 36.21 4.89 14.50
C ASP A 391 36.21 5.82 13.26
N THR A 392 35.08 5.92 12.54
CA THR A 392 34.91 6.83 11.40
C THR A 392 34.15 8.12 11.76
N SER A 393 34.19 8.55 13.03
CA SER A 393 33.54 9.75 13.58
C SER A 393 34.06 11.10 13.03
N LYS A 394 34.51 11.16 11.76
CA LYS A 394 34.68 12.39 10.99
C LYS A 394 33.48 12.74 10.11
N PHE A 395 32.47 11.88 10.01
CA PHE A 395 31.22 12.19 9.33
C PHE A 395 30.17 12.75 10.31
N SER A 396 30.39 13.98 10.77
CA SER A 396 29.27 14.81 11.25
C SER A 396 28.55 15.34 10.01
N PRO A 397 27.24 15.11 9.84
CA PRO A 397 26.46 15.87 8.87
C PRO A 397 26.55 17.34 9.29
N LYS A 398 27.18 18.17 8.46
CA LYS A 398 27.13 19.63 8.62
C LYS A 398 25.68 20.07 8.38
N GLY A 399 24.86 20.19 9.43
CA GLY A 399 23.58 20.89 9.32
C GLY A 399 22.42 20.47 10.21
N ALA A 400 22.48 19.37 10.97
CA ALA A 400 21.34 18.97 11.81
C ALA A 400 21.30 19.76 13.13
N LYS A 401 20.70 20.96 13.11
CA LYS A 401 20.24 21.63 14.34
C LYS A 401 19.27 20.69 15.05
N HIS A 402 19.71 20.18 16.20
CA HIS A 402 18.89 19.35 17.08
C HIS A 402 17.66 20.14 17.54
N GLY A 403 16.49 19.75 17.05
CA GLY A 403 15.22 20.07 17.68
C GLY A 403 15.09 19.28 18.97
N LYS A 404 15.20 19.96 20.11
CA LYS A 404 14.91 19.39 21.43
C LYS A 404 13.43 18.97 21.51
N LYS A 405 13.21 17.75 22.01
CA LYS A 405 12.07 17.25 22.82
C LYS A 405 10.64 17.68 22.42
N ALA A 406 9.83 16.69 22.08
CA ALA A 406 8.46 16.55 22.58
C ALA A 406 8.18 15.06 22.77
N GLU A 407 7.64 14.70 23.93
CA GLU A 407 7.20 13.35 24.35
C GLU A 407 6.06 12.81 23.44
#